data_AF-A0A2H0AB86-F1
#
_entry.id   AF-A0A2H0AB86-F1
#
_cell.length_a   1.000
_cell.length_b   1.000
_cell.length_c   1.000
_cell.angle_alpha   90.00
_cell.angle_beta   90.00
_cell.angle_gamma   90.00
#
_symmetry.space_group_name_H-M   'P 1'
#
loop_
_entity.id
_entity.type
_entity.pdbx_description
1 polymer ?
#
loop_
_entity_poly.entity_id
_entity_poly.type
_entity_poly.pdbx_seq_one_letter_code
_entity_poly.pdbx_strand_id
1 'polypeptide(L)' 'MPILNITHQPGRHCASSAISDLVRFHGYVLTEAMCFGIGEGLGIWYLSPSGF' A
#
# COMPACT_ATOMS: atom_id res chain seq x y z
N MET A 1 12.26 -14.79 -4.64
CA MET A 1 11.09 -14.14 -4.04
C MET A 1 10.49 -15.07 -2.99
N PRO A 2 10.75 -14.84 -1.69
CA PRO A 2 10.18 -15.68 -0.63
C PRO A 2 8.66 -15.44 -0.52
N ILE A 3 7.88 -16.51 -0.42
CA ILE A 3 6.46 -16.43 -0.06
C ILE A 3 6.37 -16.19 1.44
N LEU A 4 5.78 -15.05 1.82
CA LEU A 4 5.52 -14.71 3.20
C LEU A 4 4.33 -15.55 3.69
N ASN A 5 4.51 -16.28 4.78
CA ASN A 5 3.42 -17.04 5.43
C ASN A 5 2.54 -16.11 6.29
N ILE A 6 1.99 -15.07 5.65
CA ILE A 6 1.02 -14.14 6.23
C ILE A 6 -0.37 -14.59 5.78
N THR A 7 -1.33 -14.66 6.70
CA THR A 7 -2.73 -14.87 6.32
C THR A 7 -3.21 -13.59 5.62
N HIS A 8 -3.17 -13.59 4.29
CA HIS A 8 -3.71 -12.50 3.48
C HIS A 8 -5.17 -12.26 3.88
N GLN A 9 -5.51 -11.02 4.22
CA GLN A 9 -6.89 -10.64 4.51
C GLN A 9 -7.41 -9.82 3.33
N PRO A 10 -8.34 -10.37 2.52
CA PRO A 10 -8.91 -9.63 1.40
C PRO A 10 -9.57 -8.33 1.86
N GLY A 11 -9.17 -7.22 1.25
CA GLY A 11 -9.80 -5.91 1.45
C GLY A 11 -10.53 -5.42 0.20
N ARG A 12 -10.98 -4.15 0.22
CA ARG A 12 -11.73 -3.52 -0.88
C ARG A 12 -10.86 -3.05 -2.03
N HIS A 13 -9.61 -2.63 -1.78
CA HIS A 13 -8.70 -2.18 -2.82
C HIS A 13 -7.39 -2.97 -2.74
N CYS A 14 -6.93 -3.45 -3.90
CA CYS A 14 -5.77 -4.33 -3.99
C CYS A 14 -4.49 -3.71 -3.38
N ALA A 15 -4.26 -2.42 -3.64
CA ALA A 15 -3.08 -1.70 -3.15
C ALA A 15 -3.10 -1.51 -1.63
N SER A 16 -4.20 -0.98 -1.07
CA SER A 16 -4.31 -0.76 0.37
C SER A 16 -4.35 -2.07 1.17
N SER A 17 -4.93 -3.14 0.59
CA SER A 17 -4.92 -4.48 1.19
C SER A 17 -3.50 -5.03 1.28
N ALA A 18 -2.72 -4.93 0.19
CA ALA A 18 -1.34 -5.37 0.17
C ALA A 18 -0.46 -4.60 1.17
N ILE A 19 -0.65 -3.28 1.29
CA ILE A 19 0.06 -2.46 2.27
C ILE A 19 -0.33 -2.88 3.70
N SER A 20 -1.62 -3.08 3.96
CA SER A 20 -2.12 -3.48 5.28
C SER A 20 -1.56 -4.83 5.74
N ASP A 21 -1.42 -5.80 4.84
CA ASP A 21 -0.81 -7.09 5.17
C ASP A 21 0.71 -7.01 5.36
N LEU A 22 1.39 -6.19 4.55
CA LEU A 22 2.83 -5.97 4.68
C LEU A 22 3.19 -5.33 6.02
N VAL A 23 2.48 -4.28 6.43
CA VAL A 23 2.78 -3.59 7.69
C VAL A 23 2.45 -4.47 8.91
N ARG A 24 1.40 -5.31 8.82
CA ARG A 24 1.11 -6.33 9.84
C ARG A 24 2.19 -7.38 9.97
N PHE A 25 2.76 -7.82 8.84
CA PHE A 25 3.92 -8.72 8.84
C PHE A 25 5.10 -8.12 9.63
N HIS A 26 5.27 -6.80 9.58
CA HIS A 26 6.29 -6.07 10.34
C HIS A 26 5.86 -5.66 11.77
N GLY A 27 4.71 -6.12 12.26
CA GLY A 27 4.24 -5.85 13.62
C GLY A 27 3.51 -4.52 13.81
N TYR A 28 3.18 -3.80 12.72
CA TYR A 28 2.40 -2.57 12.78
C TYR A 28 0.90 -2.86 12.58
N VAL A 29 0.06 -2.17 13.36
CA VAL A 29 -1.40 -2.30 13.28
C VAL A 29 -1.98 -1.16 12.46
N LEU A 30 -1.96 -1.31 11.14
CA LEU A 30 -2.59 -0.37 10.20
C LEU A 30 -3.77 -1.04 9.49
N THR A 31 -4.96 -0.42 9.57
CA THR A 31 -6.14 -0.94 8.88
C THR A 31 -6.08 -0.64 7.39
N GLU A 32 -6.83 -1.40 6.58
CA GLU A 32 -6.94 -1.12 5.14
C GLU A 32 -7.43 0.33 4.89
N ALA A 33 -8.39 0.81 5.68
CA ALA A 33 -8.91 2.18 5.57
C ALA A 33 -7.83 3.25 5.85
N MET A 34 -6.93 3.00 6.81
CA MET A 34 -5.78 3.88 7.05
C MET A 34 -4.80 3.85 5.88
N CYS A 35 -4.48 2.66 5.37
CA CYS A 35 -3.61 2.50 4.20
C CYS A 35 -4.19 3.18 2.96
N PHE A 36 -5.50 3.06 2.76
CA PHE A 36 -6.25 3.74 1.71
C PHE A 36 -6.16 5.26 1.88
N GLY A 37 -6.47 5.80 3.06
CA GLY A 37 -6.36 7.24 3.32
C GLY A 37 -4.95 7.81 3.09
N ILE A 38 -3.90 7.06 3.42
CA ILE A 38 -2.50 7.46 3.12
C ILE A 38 -2.23 7.42 1.61
N GLY A 39 -2.73 6.40 0.92
CA GLY A 39 -2.55 6.23 -0.53
C GLY A 39 -3.36 7.19 -1.40
N GLU A 40 -4.51 7.67 -0.90
CA GLU A 40 -5.39 8.65 -1.55
C GLU A 40 -4.95 10.11 -1.33
N GLY A 41 -3.78 10.33 -0.70
CA GLY A 41 -3.15 11.65 -0.65
C GLY A 41 -2.81 12.18 -2.04
N LEU A 42 -2.51 13.48 -2.16
CA LEU A 42 -2.06 14.08 -3.41
C LEU A 42 -0.84 13.30 -3.94
N GLY A 43 -1.03 12.54 -5.02
CA GLY A 43 0.08 11.94 -5.73
C GLY A 43 0.97 13.06 -6.28
N ILE A 44 2.25 13.02 -5.94
CA ILE A 44 3.23 13.96 -6.46
C ILE A 44 4.03 13.19 -7.50
N TRP A 45 3.83 13.53 -8.77
CA TRP A 45 4.62 13.01 -9.88
C TRP A 45 5.64 14.05 -10.29
N TYR A 46 6.92 13.72 -10.17
CA TYR A 46 7.99 14.51 -10.75
C TYR A 46 8.05 14.19 -12.25
N LEU A 47 7.42 15.04 -13.05
CA LEU A 47 7.57 15.00 -14.50
C LEU A 47 8.85 15.75 -14.85
N SER A 48 9.84 15.04 -15.40
CA SER A 48 10.90 15.72 -16.14
C SER A 48 10.26 16.31 -17.39
N PRO A 49 10.48 17.59 -17.72
CA PRO A 49 10.12 18.08 -19.03
C PRO A 49 11.00 17.34 -20.04
N SER A 50 10.44 16.29 -20.64
CA SER A 50 10.95 15.77 -21.91
C SER A 50 10.77 16.91 -22.91
N GLY A 51 11.86 17.58 -23.25
CA GLY A 51 11.84 18.82 -24.02
C GLY A 51 11.00 18.69 -25.29
N PHE A 52 10.06 19.62 -25.45
CA PHE A 52 9.84 20.49 -26.61
C PHE A 52 8.94 21.65 -26.16
#